data_AF-A0A936PCU2-F1
#
_entry.id   AF-A0A936PCU2-F1
#
_cell.length_a   1.000
_cell.length_b   1.000
_cell.length_c   1.000
_cell.angle_alpha   90.00
_cell.angle_beta   90.00
_cell.angle_gamma   90.00
#
_symmetry.space_group_name_H-M   'P 1'
#
loop_
_entity.id
_entity.type
_entity.pdbx_description
1 polymer ?
#
loop_
_entity_poly.entity_id
_entity_poly.type
_entity_poly.pdbx_seq_one_letter_code
_entity_poly.pdbx_strand_id
1 'polypeptide(L)' 'MTAINTLGRELTIVVVAHRLSTLKDCDWIIDLGDGGIKWSGNYQELCSA' A
#
# COMPACT_ATOMS: atom_id res chain seq x y z
N MET A 1 -4.79 9.18 6.26
CA MET A 1 -5.65 8.00 6.09
C MET A 1 -7.01 8.11 6.77
N THR A 2 -7.25 9.10 7.64
CA THR A 2 -8.47 9.17 8.49
C THR A 2 -9.79 9.02 7.73
N ALA A 3 -9.97 9.70 6.59
CA ALA A 3 -11.20 9.58 5.80
C ALA A 3 -11.36 8.22 5.08
N ILE A 4 -10.26 7.55 4.76
CA ILE A 4 -10.29 6.20 4.18
C ILE A 4 -10.58 5.18 5.27
N ASN A 5 -9.99 5.34 6.46
CA ASN A 5 -10.19 4.44 7.59
C ASN A 5 -11.61 4.46 8.16
N THR A 6 -12.39 5.52 7.88
CA THR A 6 -13.81 5.59 8.23
C THR A 6 -14.70 4.83 7.24
N LEU A 7 -14.17 4.44 6.08
CA LEU A 7 -14.86 3.54 5.16
C LEU A 7 -14.84 2.13 5.78
N GLY A 8 -15.98 1.45 5.77
CA GLY A 8 -16.10 0.12 6.37
C GLY A 8 -15.13 -0.90 5.73
N ARG A 9 -14.74 -1.93 6.51
CA ARG A 9 -13.79 -2.98 6.08
C ARG A 9 -14.29 -3.90 4.95
N GLU A 10 -15.48 -3.66 4.44
CA GLU A 10 -16.11 -4.45 3.37
C GLU A 10 -15.71 -3.96 1.96
N LEU A 11 -14.87 -2.92 1.88
CA LEU A 11 -14.42 -2.33 0.62
C LEU A 11 -12.96 -2.69 0.33
N THR A 12 -12.68 -3.10 -0.90
CA THR A 12 -11.31 -3.17 -1.42
C THR A 12 -10.90 -1.81 -1.96
N ILE A 13 -9.81 -1.26 -1.45
CA ILE A 13 -9.33 0.08 -1.81
C ILE A 13 -7.96 -0.04 -2.45
N VAL A 14 -7.84 0.45 -3.68
CA VAL A 14 -6.57 0.54 -4.41
C VAL A 14 -6.11 1.98 -4.41
N VAL A 15 -4.90 2.23 -3.92
CA VAL A 15 -4.32 3.58 -3.79
C VAL A 15 -2.98 3.65 -4.50
N VAL A 16 -2.81 4.64 -5.38
CA VAL A 16 -1.50 5.02 -5.89
C VAL A 16 -0.85 5.96 -4.88
N ALA A 17 0.07 5.42 -4.07
CA ALA A 17 0.68 6.15 -2.97
C ALA A 17 1.91 6.95 -3.44
N HIS A 18 1.94 8.24 -3.11
CA HIS A 18 3.11 9.11 -3.29
C HIS A 18 3.85 9.42 -1.98
N ARG A 19 3.31 8.97 -0.85
CA ARG A 19 3.85 9.24 0.50
C ARG A 19 4.12 7.93 1.23
N LEU A 20 5.29 7.81 1.85
CA LEU A 20 5.64 6.64 2.65
C LEU A 20 4.68 6.43 3.83
N SER A 21 4.15 7.50 4.40
CA SER A 21 3.16 7.41 5.48
C SER A 21 1.84 6.77 5.04
N THR A 22 1.48 6.84 3.76
CA THR A 22 0.30 6.16 3.22
C THR A 22 0.54 4.64 3.15
N LEU A 23 1.75 4.23 2.77
CA LEU A 23 2.12 2.82 2.67
C LEU A 23 2.05 2.08 4.01
N LYS A 24 2.32 2.77 5.12
CA LYS A 24 2.22 2.21 6.49
C LYS A 24 0.85 1.67 6.85
N ASP A 25 -0.20 2.29 6.29
CA ASP A 25 -1.59 1.97 6.59
C ASP A 25 -2.19 0.99 5.56
N CYS A 26 -1.40 0.53 4.57
CA CYS A 26 -1.86 -0.40 3.54
C CYS A 26 -1.66 -1.86 3.96
N ASP A 27 -2.64 -2.71 3.63
CA ASP A 27 -2.55 -4.15 3.87
C ASP A 27 -1.50 -4.84 2.98
N TRP A 28 -1.36 -4.35 1.74
CA TRP A 28 -0.44 -4.88 0.74
C TRP A 28 0.11 -3.74 -0.13
N ILE A 29 1.39 -3.82 -0.48
CA ILE A 29 2.10 -2.83 -1.29
C ILE A 29 2.65 -3.53 -2.53
N ILE A 30 2.53 -2.87 -3.68
CA ILE A 30 3.06 -3.34 -4.97
C ILE A 30 3.92 -2.21 -5.54
N ASP A 31 5.21 -2.48 -5.74
CA ASP A 31 6.10 -1.60 -6.48
C ASP A 31 6.02 -1.93 -7.97
N LEU A 32 5.64 -0.94 -8.76
CA LEU A 32 5.48 -1.06 -10.21
C LEU A 32 6.61 -0.30 -10.91
N GLY A 33 7.32 -0.99 -11.80
CA GLY A 33 8.37 -0.39 -12.60
C GLY A 33 8.76 -1.28 -13.78
N ASP A 34 9.39 -0.68 -14.79
CA ASP A 34 9.85 -1.37 -16.00
C ASP A 34 8.78 -2.21 -16.72
N GLY A 35 7.52 -1.75 -16.65
CA GLY A 35 6.38 -2.44 -17.26
C GLY A 35 5.85 -3.64 -16.49
N GLY A 36 6.29 -3.86 -15.25
CA GLY A 36 5.84 -4.98 -14.41
C GLY A 36 5.85 -4.70 -12.91
N ILE A 37 5.64 -5.77 -12.13
CA ILE A 37 5.76 -5.77 -10.67
C ILE A 37 7.22 -6.02 -10.32
N LYS A 38 7.87 -5.05 -9.68
CA LYS A 38 9.24 -5.19 -9.17
C LYS A 38 9.27 -5.86 -7.81
N TRP A 39 8.30 -5.54 -6.96
CA TRP A 39 8.22 -6.04 -5.61
C TRP A 39 6.77 -6.05 -5.11
N SER A 40 6.44 -6.97 -4.21
CA SER A 40 5.15 -7.00 -3.55
C SER A 40 5.26 -7.61 -2.16
N GLY A 41 4.58 -7.02 -1.19
CA GLY A 41 4.58 -7.50 0.19
C GLY A 41 3.91 -6.51 1.14
N ASN A 42 4.01 -6.77 2.44
CA ASN A 42 3.52 -5.86 3.47
C ASN A 42 4.56 -4.80 3.86
N TYR A 43 4.13 -3.79 4.63
CA TYR A 43 5.01 -2.67 5.02
C TYR A 43 6.24 -3.11 5.85
N GLN A 44 6.10 -4.13 6.72
CA GLN A 44 7.21 -4.64 7.52
C GLN A 44 8.29 -5.31 6.66
N GLU A 45 7.88 -6.10 5.67
CA GLU A 45 8.79 -6.72 4.70
C GLU A 45 9.51 -5.65 3.87
N LEU A 46 8.79 -4.60 3.43
CA LEU A 46 9.39 -3.48 2.71
C LEU A 46 10.48 -2.76 3.52
N CYS A 47 10.29 -2.60 4.83
CA CYS A 47 11.26 -1.93 5.70
C CYS A 47 12.47 -2.82 6.07
N SER A 48 12.35 -4.12 5.87
CA SER A 48 13.40 -5.10 6.22
C SER A 48 14.25 -5.51 5.02
N ALA A 49 13.86 -5.10 3.81
CA ALA A 49 14.56 -5.31 2.54
C ALA A 49 15.59 -4.21 2.27
#